data_AF-W4KIQ9-F1
#
_entry.id   AF-W4KIQ9-F1
#
_cell.length_a   1.000
_cell.length_b   1.000
_cell.length_c   1.000
_cell.angle_alpha   90.00
_cell.angle_beta   90.00
_cell.angle_gamma   90.00
#
_symmetry.space_group_name_H-M   'P 1'
#
loop_
_entity.id
_entity.type
_entity.pdbx_description
1 polymer ?
#
loop_
_entity_poly.entity_id
_entity_poly.type
_entity_poly.pdbx_seq_one_letter_code
_entity_poly.pdbx_strand_id
1 'polypeptide(L)' 'QKYKPVALEVRLVLADLPDKFRIVCNIRGDPLAGLPTLTPNPPPFAPTGQYISKRRDLINQVHSSDFLWPAE' A
#
# COMPACT_ATOMS: atom_id res chain seq x y z
N GLN A 1 -13.14 49.81 7.29
CA GLN A 1 -12.05 48.84 7.55
C GLN A 1 -11.63 48.25 6.21
N LYS A 2 -10.32 48.20 5.88
CA LYS A 2 -9.85 47.56 4.64
C LYS A 2 -9.73 46.05 4.86
N TYR A 3 -10.27 45.26 3.93
CA TYR A 3 -10.17 43.80 3.95
C TYR A 3 -8.72 43.34 3.81
N LYS A 4 -8.26 42.43 4.68
CA LYS A 4 -6.93 41.83 4.55
C LYS A 4 -7.02 40.62 3.61
N PRO A 5 -6.22 40.57 2.54
CA PRO A 5 -6.28 39.45 1.59
C PRO A 5 -5.66 38.18 2.22
N VAL A 6 -6.43 37.09 2.22
CA VAL A 6 -6.06 35.74 2.69
C VAL A 6 -4.76 35.22 2.05
N ALA A 7 -4.44 35.64 0.83
CA ALA A 7 -3.20 35.27 0.16
C ALA A 7 -1.93 35.72 0.90
N LEU A 8 -2.02 36.71 1.80
CA LEU A 8 -0.91 37.17 2.64
C LEU A 8 -0.81 36.42 3.99
N GLU A 9 -1.73 35.50 4.29
CA GLU A 9 -1.76 34.76 5.56
C GLU A 9 -1.09 33.38 5.51
N VAL A 10 -0.65 32.91 4.33
CA VAL A 10 0.04 31.62 4.23
C VAL A 10 1.46 31.75 4.78
N ARG A 11 1.60 31.44 6.07
CA ARG A 11 2.90 31.33 6.73
C ARG A 11 3.46 29.94 6.46
N LEU A 12 4.49 29.87 5.62
CA LEU A 12 5.33 28.67 5.54
C LEU A 12 5.95 28.44 6.91
N VAL A 13 5.60 27.32 7.53
CA VAL A 13 6.28 26.85 8.73
C VAL A 13 7.61 26.26 8.26
N LEU A 14 8.67 27.07 8.30
CA LEU A 14 10.06 26.67 8.01
C LEU A 14 10.65 25.77 9.11
N ALA A 15 9.81 25.05 9.84
CA ALA A 15 10.28 24.17 10.90
C ALA A 15 10.73 22.84 10.29
N ASP A 16 11.92 22.41 10.66
CA ASP A 16 12.39 21.07 10.36
C ASP A 16 11.46 20.03 11.01
N LEU A 17 11.19 18.93 10.29
CA LEU A 17 10.38 17.83 10.83
C LEU A 17 11.04 17.31 12.12
N PRO A 18 10.35 17.36 13.27
CA PRO A 18 10.90 16.91 14.54
C PRO A 18 11.32 15.44 14.48
N ASP A 19 12.44 15.10 15.09
CA ASP A 19 12.99 13.73 15.08
C ASP A 19 12.02 12.69 15.62
N LYS A 20 11.16 13.06 16.58
CA LYS A 20 10.09 12.19 17.12
C LYS A 20 9.07 11.72 16.06
N PHE A 21 8.98 12.39 14.92
CA PHE A 21 8.11 12.03 13.80
C PHE A 21 8.88 11.39 12.63
N ARG A 22 10.21 11.25 12.75
CA ARG A 22 11.02 10.57 11.72
C ARG A 22 10.88 9.06 11.91
N ILE A 23 10.55 8.37 10.82
CA ILE A 23 10.61 6.92 10.77
C ILE A 23 12.08 6.53 10.59
N VAL A 24 12.66 5.85 11.58
CA VAL A 24 14.04 5.36 11.53
C VAL A 24 14.04 3.93 10.97
N CYS A 25 14.50 3.77 9.73
CA CYS A 25 14.64 2.46 9.11
C CYS A 25 15.95 1.78 9.56
N ASN A 26 15.88 0.95 10.60
CA ASN A 26 17.00 0.12 11.06
C ASN A 26 17.13 -1.15 10.20
N ILE A 27 17.50 -1.00 8.93
CA ILE A 27 17.72 -2.15 8.03
C ILE A 27 19.03 -2.84 8.44
N ARG A 28 18.94 -4.04 9.01
CA ARG A 28 20.09 -4.88 9.37
C ARG A 28 20.20 -6.04 8.38
N GLY A 29 21.36 -6.16 7.73
CA GLY A 29 21.57 -7.17 6.70
C GLY A 29 20.82 -6.86 5.41
N ASP A 30 20.80 -7.82 4.48
CA ASP A 30 20.05 -7.71 3.24
C ASP A 30 18.61 -8.22 3.46
N PRO A 31 17.58 -7.34 3.39
CA PRO A 31 16.19 -7.75 3.57
C PRO A 31 15.69 -8.67 2.45
N LEU A 32 16.42 -8.76 1.33
CA LEU A 32 16.05 -9.57 0.18
C LEU A 32 16.81 -10.91 0.13
N ALA A 33 17.71 -11.18 1.07
CA ALA A 33 18.57 -12.37 1.04
C ALA A 33 17.81 -13.71 0.98
N GLY A 34 16.58 -13.74 1.52
CA GLY A 34 15.71 -14.93 1.50
C GLY A 34 14.72 -14.99 0.34
N LEU A 35 14.69 -13.99 -0.54
CA LEU A 35 13.73 -13.96 -1.63
C LEU A 35 14.19 -14.84 -2.80
N PRO A 36 13.28 -15.59 -3.44
CA PRO A 36 13.60 -16.32 -4.64
C PRO A 36 13.92 -15.34 -5.77
N THR A 37 14.97 -15.63 -6.54
CA THR A 37 15.27 -14.87 -7.76
C THR A 37 14.19 -15.14 -8.80
N LEU A 38 13.48 -14.10 -9.22
CA LEU A 38 12.46 -14.18 -10.26
C LEU A 38 13.09 -14.03 -11.64
N THR A 39 12.57 -14.76 -12.62
CA THR A 39 12.96 -14.60 -14.03
C THR A 39 12.47 -13.26 -14.55
N PRO A 40 13.32 -12.42 -15.17
CA PRO A 40 12.91 -11.11 -15.67
C PRO A 40 11.95 -11.20 -16.87
N ASN A 41 11.95 -12.33 -17.59
CA ASN A 41 11.05 -12.60 -18.69
C ASN A 41 9.91 -13.52 -18.23
N PRO A 42 8.73 -12.97 -17.88
CA PRO A 42 7.56 -13.80 -17.62
C PRO A 42 7.11 -14.49 -18.92
N PRO A 43 6.38 -15.61 -18.81
CA PRO A 43 5.76 -16.24 -19.98
C PRO A 43 4.79 -15.26 -20.66
N PRO A 44 4.53 -15.43 -21.98
CA PRO A 44 3.52 -14.66 -22.68
C PRO A 44 2.19 -14.73 -21.93
N PHE A 45 1.48 -13.61 -21.89
CA PHE A 45 0.16 -13.56 -21.29
C PHE A 45 -0.77 -14.57 -21.96
N ALA A 46 -1.36 -15.45 -21.15
CA ALA A 46 -2.45 -16.33 -21.55
C ALA A 46 -3.72 -15.90 -20.81
N PRO A 47 -4.84 -15.66 -21.50
CA PRO A 47 -6.11 -15.37 -20.84
C PRO A 47 -6.47 -16.58 -19.97
N THR A 48 -6.23 -16.44 -18.67
CA THR A 48 -6.59 -17.47 -17.70
C THR A 48 -8.08 -17.37 -17.43
N GLY A 49 -8.74 -18.53 -17.31
CA GLY A 49 -10.20 -18.64 -17.28
C GLY A 49 -10.88 -17.67 -16.32
N GLN A 50 -12.15 -17.37 -16.63
CA GLN A 50 -12.99 -16.55 -15.78
C GLN A 50 -13.07 -17.14 -14.38
N TYR A 51 -13.30 -16.28 -13.39
CA TYR A 51 -13.47 -16.70 -12.00
C TYR A 51 -14.64 -17.71 -11.87
N ILE A 52 -14.32 -18.99 -11.69
CA ILE A 52 -15.29 -20.08 -11.61
C ILE A 52 -15.86 -20.16 -10.19
N SER A 53 -17.13 -20.54 -10.05
CA SER A 53 -17.81 -20.80 -8.78
C SER A 53 -16.99 -21.67 -7.82
N LYS A 54 -16.37 -22.76 -8.32
CA LYS A 54 -15.50 -23.62 -7.51
C LYS A 54 -14.35 -22.86 -6.82
N ARG A 55 -13.79 -21.85 -7.49
CA ARG A 55 -12.71 -21.01 -6.93
C ARG A 55 -13.25 -20.07 -5.86
N ARG A 56 -14.48 -19.58 -6.03
CA ARG A 56 -15.22 -18.82 -5.00
C ARG A 56 -15.46 -19.64 -3.75
N ASP A 57 -15.93 -20.87 -3.91
CA ASP A 57 -16.25 -21.75 -2.79
C ASP A 57 -15.00 -22.10 -1.99
N LEU A 58 -13.87 -22.36 -2.67
CA LEU A 58 -12.57 -22.58 -2.02
C LEU A 58 -12.09 -21.35 -1.25
N ILE A 59 -12.20 -20.15 -1.83
CA ILE A 59 -11.82 -18.91 -1.16
C ILE A 59 -12.69 -18.70 0.09
N ASN A 60 -14.01 -18.87 -0.02
CA ASN A 60 -14.93 -18.74 1.12
C ASN A 60 -14.64 -19.78 2.22
N GLN A 61 -14.26 -21.00 1.84
CA GLN A 61 -13.90 -22.05 2.80
C GLN A 61 -12.60 -21.70 3.55
N VAL A 62 -11.53 -21.33 2.83
CA VAL A 62 -10.24 -20.97 3.42
C VAL A 62 -10.35 -19.71 4.27
N HIS A 63 -11.24 -18.80 3.87
CA HIS A 63 -11.45 -17.51 4.51
C HIS A 63 -12.83 -17.43 5.18
N SER A 64 -13.14 -18.45 6.00
CA SER A 64 -14.43 -18.57 6.70
C SER A 64 -14.74 -17.40 7.65
N SER A 65 -13.75 -16.57 8.01
CA SER A 65 -13.88 -15.40 8.88
C SER A 65 -13.37 -14.12 8.20
N ASP A 66 -14.12 -13.02 8.36
CA ASP A 66 -13.76 -11.59 8.18
C ASP A 66 -12.93 -11.16 6.95
N PHE A 67 -12.80 -12.00 5.93
CA PHE A 67 -12.03 -11.65 4.73
C PHE A 67 -12.72 -10.60 3.87
N LEU A 68 -14.05 -10.62 3.85
CA LEU A 68 -14.84 -9.56 3.25
C LEU A 68 -15.33 -8.64 4.36
N TRP A 69 -15.01 -7.36 4.23
CA TRP A 69 -15.63 -6.31 5.02
C TRP A 69 -17.14 -6.25 4.68
N PRO A 70 -18.01 -5.83 5.62
CA PRO A 70 -19.41 -5.59 5.29
C PRO A 70 -19.52 -4.59 4.12
N ALA A 71 -20.58 -4.76 3.33
CA ALA A 71 -20.86 -3.87 2.19
C ALA A 71 -20.97 -2.41 2.65
N GLU A 72 -20.42 -1.49 1.85
CA GLU A 72 -20.49 -0.03 2.07
C GLU A 72 -21.93 0.51 2.06
#